data_AF-A0A925YQE8-F1
#
_entry.id   AF-A0A925YQE8-F1
#
_cell.length_a   1.000
_cell.length_b   1.000
_cell.length_c   1.000
_cell.angle_alpha   90.00
_cell.angle_beta   90.00
_cell.angle_gamma   90.00
#
_symmetry.space_group_name_H-M   'P 1'
#
loop_
_entity.id
_entity.type
_entity.pdbx_description
1 polymer ?
#
loop_
_entity_poly.entity_id
_entity_poly.type
_entity_poly.pdbx_seq_one_letter_code
_entity_poly.pdbx_strand_id
1 'polypeptide(L)' 'MRVVQVAKPNAPLELVERPTPEPGPRQVRIKVEACGICHSDSRTREGAWPGITYPRAPGHEVAGVVDAIGSGVA' A
#
# COMPACT_ATOMS: atom_id res chain seq x y z
N MET A 1 -8.32 8.49 3.45
CA MET A 1 -7.54 7.46 4.14
C MET A 1 -6.09 7.88 4.10
N ARG A 2 -5.43 7.82 5.26
CA ARG A 2 -4.02 8.20 5.41
C ARG A 2 -3.12 7.13 4.83
N VAL A 3 -2.14 7.53 4.05
CA VAL A 3 -1.16 6.64 3.41
C VAL A 3 0.21 7.26 3.53
N VAL A 4 1.21 6.46 3.90
CA VAL A 4 2.61 6.84 3.75
C VAL A 4 3.07 6.45 2.35
N GLN A 5 3.55 7.40 1.56
CA GLN A 5 4.01 7.17 0.19
C GLN A 5 5.40 7.74 -0.07
N VAL A 6 6.00 7.31 -1.17
CA VAL A 6 7.21 7.89 -1.78
C VAL A 6 6.81 8.47 -3.14
N ALA A 7 7.10 9.75 -3.37
CA ALA A 7 6.68 10.45 -4.59
C ALA A 7 7.51 10.11 -5.83
N LYS A 8 8.81 9.81 -5.64
CA LYS A 8 9.79 9.41 -6.68
C LYS A 8 11.00 8.73 -6.01
N PRO A 9 11.89 8.03 -6.75
CA PRO A 9 13.06 7.39 -6.15
C PRO A 9 13.84 8.34 -5.22
N ASN A 10 14.22 7.83 -4.05
CA ASN A 10 14.96 8.54 -2.98
C ASN A 10 14.24 9.75 -2.34
N ALA A 11 12.97 10.02 -2.67
CA ALA A 11 12.18 11.04 -1.98
C ALA A 11 11.95 10.67 -0.49
N PRO A 12 11.69 11.66 0.38
CA PRO A 12 11.22 11.37 1.74
C PRO A 12 9.89 10.60 1.71
N LEU A 13 9.60 9.92 2.82
CA LEU A 13 8.27 9.36 3.05
C LEU A 13 7.32 10.51 3.42
N GLU A 14 6.16 10.53 2.77
CA GLU A 14 5.15 11.57 2.94
C GLU A 14 3.83 10.95 3.41
N LEU A 15 3.23 11.53 4.45
CA LEU A 15 1.88 11.18 4.87
C LEU A 15 0.88 11.98 4.01
N VAL A 16 0.06 11.28 3.23
CA VAL A 16 -0.94 11.87 2.34
C VAL A 16 -2.34 11.34 2.64
N GLU A 17 -3.36 12.10 2.27
CA GLU A 17 -4.75 11.63 2.23
C GLU A 17 -5.09 11.15 0.81
N ARG A 18 -5.71 9.96 0.71
CA ARG A 18 -6.23 9.39 -0.54
C ARG A 18 -7.68 8.92 -0.36
N PRO A 19 -8.50 8.85 -1.40
CA PRO A 19 -9.80 8.19 -1.32
C PRO A 19 -9.64 6.73 -0.85
N THR A 20 -10.57 6.25 -0.04
CA THR A 20 -10.64 4.82 0.28
C THR A 20 -11.08 4.08 -0.98
N PRO A 21 -10.34 3.05 -1.46
CA PRO A 21 -10.70 2.33 -2.66
C PRO A 21 -11.93 1.46 -2.43
N GLU A 22 -12.79 1.30 -3.42
CA GLU A 22 -13.87 0.31 -3.38
C GLU A 22 -13.39 -1.00 -4.01
N PRO A 23 -13.61 -2.18 -3.37
CA PRO A 23 -13.15 -3.45 -3.93
C PRO A 23 -13.95 -3.84 -5.18
N GLY A 24 -13.25 -4.14 -6.27
CA GLY A 24 -13.84 -4.72 -7.47
C GLY A 24 -14.16 -6.21 -7.32
N PRO A 25 -14.71 -6.86 -8.35
CA PRO A 25 -14.97 -8.30 -8.34
C PRO A 25 -13.73 -9.10 -7.94
N ARG A 26 -13.91 -10.10 -7.07
CA ARG A 26 -12.87 -10.98 -6.52
C ARG A 26 -11.77 -10.27 -5.73
N GLN A 27 -12.03 -9.06 -5.22
CA GLN A 27 -11.11 -8.33 -4.34
C GLN A 27 -11.67 -8.24 -2.92
N VAL A 28 -10.76 -8.11 -1.96
CA VAL A 28 -11.09 -7.74 -0.58
C VAL A 28 -10.43 -6.40 -0.26
N ARG A 29 -11.08 -5.61 0.59
CA ARG A 29 -10.48 -4.43 1.20
C ARG A 29 -10.12 -4.76 2.64
N ILE A 30 -8.87 -4.49 2.98
CA ILE A 30 -8.35 -4.68 4.32
C ILE A 30 -8.19 -3.29 4.94
N LYS A 31 -8.88 -3.06 6.06
CA LYS A 31 -8.56 -1.96 6.97
C LYS A 31 -7.31 -2.35 7.74
N VAL A 32 -6.17 -1.81 7.29
CA VAL A 32 -4.86 -2.08 7.89
C VAL A 32 -4.80 -1.48 9.30
N GLU A 33 -4.52 -2.31 10.30
CA GLU A 33 -4.36 -1.90 11.71
C GLU A 33 -2.89 -1.82 12.11
N ALA A 34 -2.05 -2.67 11.52
CA ALA A 34 -0.60 -2.66 11.68
C ALA A 34 0.09 -3.07 10.37
N CYS A 35 1.32 -2.57 10.16
CA CYS A 35 2.19 -2.99 9.07
C CYS A 35 3.64 -3.07 9.58
N GLY A 36 4.31 -4.20 9.34
CA GLY A 36 5.74 -4.34 9.54
C GLY A 36 6.55 -3.46 8.58
N ILE A 37 7.80 -3.19 8.94
CA ILE A 37 8.77 -2.48 8.10
C ILE A 37 9.94 -3.42 7.83
N CYS A 38 10.19 -3.70 6.56
CA CYS A 38 11.25 -4.59 6.11
C CYS A 38 12.31 -3.84 5.31
N HIS A 39 13.49 -4.45 5.15
CA HIS A 39 14.55 -3.88 4.33
C HIS A 39 14.13 -3.69 2.86
N SER A 40 13.26 -4.55 2.32
CA SER A 40 12.70 -4.43 0.97
C SER A 40 11.85 -3.16 0.78
N ASP A 41 11.34 -2.53 1.84
CA ASP A 41 10.69 -1.22 1.76
C ASP A 41 11.70 -0.10 1.44
N SER A 42 12.95 -0.21 1.93
CA SER A 42 14.02 0.72 1.54
C SER A 42 14.32 0.60 0.05
N ARG A 43 14.40 -0.63 -0.47
CA ARG A 43 14.57 -0.91 -1.92
C ARG A 43 13.43 -0.32 -2.76
N THR A 44 12.21 -0.34 -2.21
CA THR A 44 11.04 0.32 -2.81
C THR A 44 11.16 1.84 -2.80
N ARG A 45 11.70 2.45 -1.73
CA ARG A 45 11.99 3.89 -1.69
C ARG A 45 13.12 4.29 -2.65
N GLU A 46 14.14 3.45 -2.80
CA GLU A 46 15.33 3.68 -3.63
C GLU A 46 15.06 3.54 -5.13
N GLY A 47 13.94 2.91 -5.53
CA GLY A 47 13.66 2.61 -6.95
C GLY A 47 14.43 1.43 -7.50
N ALA A 48 14.85 0.51 -6.63
CA ALA A 48 15.72 -0.59 -6.98
C ALA A 48 15.00 -1.82 -7.58
N TRP A 49 13.67 -1.78 -7.70
CA TRP A 49 12.87 -2.86 -8.27
C TRP A 49 12.61 -2.64 -9.77
N PRO A 50 12.78 -3.65 -10.64
CA PRO A 50 12.47 -3.53 -12.06
C PRO A 50 11.00 -3.12 -12.29
N GLY A 51 10.78 -2.10 -13.13
CA GLY A 51 9.43 -1.66 -13.51
C GLY A 51 8.63 -0.95 -12.41
N ILE A 52 9.24 -0.59 -11.29
CA ILE A 52 8.56 0.16 -10.23
C ILE A 52 8.09 1.54 -10.72
N THR A 53 6.85 1.87 -10.40
CA THR A 53 6.24 3.17 -10.69
C THR A 53 5.95 3.94 -9.41
N TYR A 54 5.90 5.27 -9.53
CA TYR A 54 5.65 6.21 -8.45
C TYR A 54 4.53 7.19 -8.84
N PRO A 55 3.81 7.80 -7.88
CA PRO A 55 3.95 7.65 -6.43
C PRO A 55 3.53 6.27 -5.92
N ARG A 56 4.22 5.77 -4.87
CA ARG A 56 4.00 4.40 -4.35
C ARG A 56 3.98 4.37 -2.84
N ALA A 57 3.03 3.62 -2.27
CA ALA A 57 3.04 3.24 -0.87
C ALA A 57 3.85 1.94 -0.70
N PRO A 58 4.97 1.94 0.05
CA PRO A 58 5.61 0.71 0.51
C PRO A 58 4.79 0.05 1.63
N GLY A 59 5.24 -1.13 2.11
CA GLY A 59 4.52 -1.91 3.11
C GLY A 59 3.85 -3.14 2.51
N HIS A 60 4.35 -4.31 2.87
CA HIS A 60 3.88 -5.63 2.41
C HIS A 60 3.69 -6.63 3.55
N GLU A 61 3.81 -6.19 4.80
CA GLU A 61 3.69 -7.00 6.00
C GLU A 61 2.48 -6.53 6.84
N VAL A 62 1.28 -6.56 6.23
CA VAL A 62 0.07 -5.97 6.82
C VAL A 62 -0.72 -6.96 7.68
N ALA A 63 -1.31 -6.44 8.76
CA ALA A 63 -2.32 -7.11 9.57
C ALA A 63 -3.51 -6.16 9.80
N GLY A 64 -4.72 -6.70 9.80
CA GLY A 64 -5.95 -5.93 10.01
C GLY A 64 -7.19 -6.75 9.72
N VAL A 65 -8.30 -6.06 9.48
CA VAL A 65 -9.62 -6.67 9.30
C VAL A 65 -10.10 -6.47 7.86
N VAL A 66 -10.79 -7.48 7.32
CA VAL A 66 -11.53 -7.33 6.07
C VAL A 66 -12.77 -6.47 6.36
N ASP A 67 -12.85 -5.28 5.75
CA ASP A 67 -13.93 -4.32 6.00
C ASP A 67 -14.91 -4.18 4.83
N ALA A 68 -14.55 -4.69 3.65
CA ALA A 68 -15.43 -4.83 2.50
C ALA A 68 -14.93 -5.93 1.55
N ILE A 69 -15.86 -6.54 0.80
CA ILE A 69 -15.57 -7.55 -0.22
C ILE A 69 -16.28 -7.20 -1.52
N GLY A 70 -15.65 -7.50 -2.64
CA GLY A 70 -16.28 -7.44 -3.96
C GLY A 70 -17.08 -8.69 -4.30
N SER A 71 -17.79 -8.66 -5.42
CA SER A 71 -18.59 -9.80 -5.88
C SER A 71 -17.72 -11.04 -6.15
N GLY A 72 -18.27 -12.23 -5.83
CA GLY A 72 -17.61 -13.51 -6.07
C GLY A 72 -16.49 -13.86 -5.07
N VAL A 73 -16.36 -13.12 -3.98
CA VAL A 73 -15.60 -13.54 -2.79
C VAL A 73 -16.54 -14.39 -1.93
N ALA A 74 -16.14 -15.63 -1.60
CA ALA A 74 -16.92 -16.61 -0.84
C ALA A 74 -16.14 -17.08 0.40
#